data_AF-A0A235HXQ1-F1
#
_entry.id   AF-A0A235HXQ1-F1
#
_cell.length_a   1.000
_cell.length_b   1.000
_cell.length_c   1.000
_cell.angle_alpha   90.00
_cell.angle_beta   90.00
_cell.angle_gamma   90.00
#
_symmetry.space_group_name_H-M   'P 1'
#
loop_
_entity.id
_entity.type
_entity.pdbx_description
1 polymer ?
#
loop_
_entity_poly.entity_id
_entity_poly.type
_entity_poly.pdbx_seq_one_letter_code
_entity_poly.pdbx_strand_id
1 'polypeptide(L)'
;MSDEIRVTIYQPKRIPNVYRPPMGFPLNWKDETSGELPHAVFRFFGSHQLSPEEISLIAEYCQHYINAPCWDATGGFPAELASLRQSANSISSVSGINQWIDGCLQIAIDPF
;
A
#
# COMPACT_ATOMS: atom_id res chain seq x y z
N MET A 1 -17.00 -14.78 -31.84
CA MET A 1 -16.23 -15.46 -30.79
C MET A 1 -15.92 -14.39 -29.78
N SER A 2 -16.63 -14.37 -28.65
CA SER A 2 -16.44 -13.36 -27.61
C SER A 2 -15.36 -13.88 -26.67
N ASP A 3 -14.26 -13.16 -26.56
CA ASP A 3 -13.21 -13.44 -25.58
C ASP A 3 -13.78 -13.21 -24.17
N GLU A 4 -13.87 -14.28 -23.39
CA GLU A 4 -14.19 -14.22 -21.98
C GLU A 4 -13.07 -13.49 -21.23
N ILE A 5 -13.35 -12.29 -20.74
CA ILE A 5 -12.50 -11.59 -19.78
C ILE A 5 -12.47 -12.44 -18.51
N ARG A 6 -11.38 -13.17 -18.30
CA ARG A 6 -11.10 -13.85 -17.03
C ARG A 6 -10.79 -12.78 -15.99
N VAL A 7 -11.82 -12.33 -15.28
CA VAL A 7 -11.66 -11.57 -14.04
C VAL A 7 -11.10 -12.55 -13.01
N THR A 8 -9.80 -12.49 -12.76
CA THR A 8 -9.18 -13.20 -11.64
C THR A 8 -9.70 -12.54 -10.37
N ILE A 9 -10.76 -13.10 -9.77
CA ILE A 9 -11.31 -12.64 -8.51
C ILE A 9 -10.22 -12.84 -7.46
N TYR A 10 -9.59 -11.73 -7.03
CA TYR A 10 -8.60 -11.76 -5.97
C TYR A 10 -9.25 -12.27 -4.68
N GLN A 11 -8.79 -13.42 -4.17
CA GLN A 11 -9.18 -13.91 -2.85
C GLN A 11 -8.02 -13.71 -1.88
N PRO A 12 -8.14 -12.79 -0.91
CA PRO A 12 -7.10 -12.62 0.10
C PRO A 12 -6.90 -13.92 0.88
N LYS A 13 -5.65 -14.31 1.12
CA LYS A 13 -5.32 -15.56 1.83
C LYS A 13 -5.84 -15.55 3.27
N ARG A 14 -5.99 -14.36 3.89
CA ARG A 14 -6.48 -14.16 5.26
C ARG A 14 -7.13 -12.78 5.39
N ILE A 15 -8.24 -12.67 6.13
CA ILE A 15 -8.87 -11.37 6.48
C ILE A 15 -8.20 -10.84 7.76
N PRO A 16 -7.52 -9.69 7.73
CA PRO A 16 -6.90 -9.13 8.91
C PRO A 16 -7.97 -8.60 9.89
N ASN A 17 -7.76 -8.83 11.18
CA ASN A 17 -8.56 -8.26 12.25
C ASN A 17 -8.05 -6.84 12.57
N VAL A 18 -8.28 -5.90 11.65
CA VAL A 18 -7.57 -4.60 11.59
C VAL A 18 -8.08 -3.57 12.61
N TYR A 19 -9.35 -3.66 13.01
CA TYR A 19 -9.97 -2.58 13.76
C TYR A 19 -9.87 -2.79 15.28
N ARG A 20 -9.02 -1.98 15.92
CA ARG A 20 -8.98 -1.85 17.39
C ARG A 20 -8.92 -0.39 17.84
N PRO A 21 -10.04 0.18 18.29
CA PRO A 21 -10.02 1.42 19.07
C PRO A 21 -9.06 1.27 20.27
N PRO A 22 -8.28 2.31 20.63
CA PRO A 22 -8.25 3.66 20.05
C PRO A 22 -7.21 3.86 18.93
N MET A 23 -6.57 2.81 18.40
CA MET A 23 -5.36 2.96 17.57
C MET A 23 -5.57 3.54 16.16
N GLY A 24 -6.82 3.77 15.75
CA GLY A 24 -7.14 4.40 14.47
C GLY A 24 -6.72 3.56 13.24
N PHE A 25 -6.51 4.25 12.13
CA PHE A 25 -6.00 3.72 10.86
C PHE A 25 -4.82 4.60 10.41
N PRO A 26 -3.96 4.14 9.47
CA PRO A 26 -2.99 5.04 8.86
C PRO A 26 -3.71 6.20 8.15
N LEU A 27 -3.03 7.34 8.01
CA LEU A 27 -3.57 8.46 7.26
C LEU A 27 -3.80 8.02 5.80
N ASN A 28 -5.00 8.27 5.27
CA ASN A 28 -5.26 8.00 3.86
C ASN A 28 -4.51 9.03 3.01
N TRP A 29 -3.94 8.62 1.87
CA TRP A 29 -3.21 9.53 0.98
C TRP A 29 -4.08 10.70 0.49
N LYS A 30 -5.41 10.52 0.43
CA LYS A 30 -6.38 11.57 0.05
C LYS A 30 -6.55 12.65 1.12
N ASP A 31 -6.17 12.36 2.36
CA ASP A 31 -6.30 13.29 3.49
C ASP A 31 -5.03 14.15 3.69
N GLU A 32 -4.00 13.94 2.87
CA GLU A 32 -2.81 14.79 2.81
C GLU A 32 -3.17 16.17 2.23
N THR A 33 -2.63 17.25 2.81
CA THR A 33 -3.15 18.62 2.60
C THR A 33 -2.33 19.50 1.65
N SER A 34 -1.08 19.15 1.34
CA SER A 34 -0.29 19.86 0.33
C SER A 34 -0.79 19.59 -1.09
N GLY A 35 -1.39 18.40 -1.31
CA GLY A 35 -1.85 17.95 -2.62
C GLY A 35 -0.75 17.29 -3.45
N GLU A 36 0.50 17.29 -2.99
CA GLU A 36 1.63 16.68 -3.69
C GLU A 36 1.50 15.16 -3.71
N LEU A 37 1.15 14.55 -2.58
CA LEU A 37 0.97 13.10 -2.50
C LEU A 37 -0.23 12.65 -3.34
N PRO A 38 -1.43 13.26 -3.23
CA PRO A 38 -2.54 12.97 -4.14
C PRO A 38 -2.14 13.08 -5.61
N HIS A 39 -1.40 14.12 -6.00
CA HIS A 39 -0.95 14.30 -7.38
C HIS A 39 -0.07 13.12 -7.84
N ALA A 40 0.93 12.74 -7.05
CA ALA A 40 1.82 11.63 -7.34
C ALA A 40 1.04 10.30 -7.44
N VAL A 41 0.10 10.05 -6.52
CA VAL A 41 -0.74 8.85 -6.53
C VAL A 41 -1.65 8.80 -7.77
N PHE A 42 -2.27 9.92 -8.16
CA PHE A 42 -3.08 9.96 -9.39
C PHE A 42 -2.23 9.68 -10.64
N ARG A 43 -1.02 10.21 -10.71
CA ARG A 43 -0.10 9.93 -11.83
C ARG A 43 0.38 8.48 -11.84
N PHE A 44 0.60 7.89 -10.66
CA PHE A 44 0.97 6.49 -10.52
C PHE A 44 -0.08 5.58 -11.15
N PHE A 45 -1.36 5.73 -10.78
CA PHE A 45 -2.45 4.92 -11.35
C PHE A 45 -2.81 5.27 -12.79
N GLY A 46 -2.58 6.52 -13.22
CA GLY A 46 -2.94 6.99 -14.55
C GLY A 46 -1.91 6.64 -15.63
N SER A 47 -0.68 7.11 -15.50
CA SER A 47 0.34 7.02 -16.56
C SER A 47 1.53 6.14 -16.21
N HIS A 48 1.73 5.82 -14.93
CA HIS A 48 2.92 5.13 -14.40
C HIS A 48 4.26 5.82 -14.74
N GLN A 49 4.21 7.06 -15.25
CA GLN A 49 5.38 7.90 -15.49
C GLN A 49 5.52 8.84 -14.31
N LEU A 50 6.39 8.50 -13.37
CA LEU A 50 6.69 9.29 -12.18
C LEU A 50 8.10 9.88 -12.26
N SER A 51 8.27 11.08 -11.73
CA SER A 51 9.60 11.64 -11.45
C SER A 51 10.23 10.94 -10.24
N PRO A 52 11.56 11.06 -10.04
CA PRO A 52 12.23 10.56 -8.84
C PRO A 52 11.63 11.10 -7.54
N GLU A 53 11.20 12.37 -7.53
CA GLU A 53 10.57 13.03 -6.38
C GLU A 53 9.19 12.42 -6.06
N GLU A 54 8.39 12.16 -7.09
CA GLU A 54 7.08 11.50 -6.93
C GLU A 54 7.22 10.06 -6.45
N ILE A 55 8.25 9.35 -6.91
CA ILE A 55 8.58 8.01 -6.40
C ILE A 55 8.99 8.10 -4.92
N SER A 56 9.81 9.07 -4.55
CA SER A 56 10.20 9.29 -3.14
C SER A 56 8.99 9.57 -2.26
N LEU A 57 8.09 10.44 -2.73
CA LEU A 57 6.90 10.83 -1.98
C LEU A 57 5.94 9.65 -1.76
N ILE A 58 5.72 8.82 -2.78
CA ILE A 58 4.92 7.59 -2.62
C ILE A 58 5.64 6.58 -1.72
N ALA A 59 6.97 6.46 -1.82
CA ALA A 59 7.74 5.58 -0.94
C ALA A 59 7.63 5.99 0.53
N GLU A 60 7.72 7.29 0.83
CA GLU A 60 7.51 7.87 2.16
C GLU A 60 6.10 7.59 2.68
N TYR A 61 5.08 7.71 1.81
CA TYR A 61 3.71 7.33 2.14
C TYR A 61 3.60 5.83 2.48
N CYS A 62 4.18 4.94 1.66
CA CYS A 62 4.18 3.50 1.91
C CYS A 62 4.85 3.17 3.25
N GLN A 63 5.97 3.82 3.56
CA GLN A 63 6.66 3.69 4.85
C GLN A 63 5.79 4.19 6.01
N HIS A 64 5.18 5.36 5.89
CA HIS A 64 4.24 5.87 6.89
C HIS A 64 3.10 4.88 7.15
N TYR A 65 2.47 4.40 6.07
CA TYR A 65 1.31 3.53 6.12
C TYR A 65 1.60 2.22 6.89
N ILE A 66 2.66 1.50 6.53
CA ILE A 66 2.97 0.17 7.13
C ILE A 66 3.59 0.24 8.53
N ASN A 67 4.10 1.41 8.91
CA ASN A 67 4.57 1.67 10.28
C ASN A 67 3.47 2.17 11.22
N ALA A 68 2.21 2.30 10.74
CA ALA A 68 1.11 2.70 11.60
C ALA A 68 0.88 1.67 12.75
N PRO A 69 0.69 2.11 14.00
CA PRO A 69 0.56 1.22 15.16
C PRO A 69 -0.63 0.26 15.10
N CYS A 70 -1.67 0.56 14.31
CA CYS A 70 -2.85 -0.28 14.18
C CYS A 70 -2.54 -1.68 13.64
N TRP A 71 -1.41 -1.86 12.94
CA TRP A 71 -0.98 -3.15 12.40
C TRP A 71 -0.43 -4.11 13.45
N ASP A 72 0.08 -3.61 14.57
CA ASP A 72 0.73 -4.42 15.62
C ASP A 72 -0.27 -4.97 16.66
N ALA A 73 -1.57 -4.82 16.44
CA ALA A 73 -2.61 -5.37 17.30
C ALA A 73 -2.60 -6.93 17.32
N THR A 74 -2.98 -7.53 18.46
CA THR A 74 -2.90 -9.01 18.62
C THR A 74 -3.77 -9.76 17.60
N GLY A 75 -3.20 -10.78 16.96
CA GLY A 75 -3.85 -11.57 15.91
C GLY A 75 -3.45 -11.21 14.47
N GLY A 76 -2.44 -10.34 14.29
CA GLY A 76 -1.92 -9.92 12.98
C GLY A 76 -0.89 -10.87 12.33
N PHE A 77 -0.16 -10.34 11.35
CA PHE A 77 0.82 -11.04 10.51
C PHE A 77 2.24 -10.48 10.72
N PRO A 78 2.88 -10.72 11.88
CA PRO A 78 4.10 -9.99 12.27
C PRO A 78 5.28 -10.22 11.34
N ALA A 79 5.41 -11.41 10.75
CA ALA A 79 6.49 -11.72 9.81
C ALA A 79 6.27 -11.02 8.46
N GLU A 80 5.04 -11.05 7.94
CA GLU A 80 4.64 -10.41 6.70
C GLU A 80 4.74 -8.88 6.82
N LEU A 81 4.27 -8.31 7.94
CA LEU A 81 4.41 -6.88 8.24
C LEU A 81 5.88 -6.47 8.34
N ALA A 82 6.75 -7.26 8.99
CA ALA A 82 8.18 -6.98 9.03
C ALA A 82 8.81 -6.98 7.63
N SER A 83 8.41 -7.92 6.78
CA SER A 83 8.87 -7.99 5.38
C SER A 83 8.40 -6.77 4.58
N LEU A 84 7.13 -6.35 4.74
CA LEU A 84 6.60 -5.16 4.07
C LEU A 84 7.26 -3.87 4.54
N ARG A 85 7.57 -3.75 5.85
CA ARG A 85 8.35 -2.63 6.42
C ARG A 85 9.74 -2.55 5.80
N GLN A 86 10.44 -3.69 5.69
CA GLN A 86 11.76 -3.73 5.04
C GLN A 86 11.68 -3.38 3.55
N SER A 87 10.66 -3.89 2.85
CA SER A 87 10.45 -3.60 1.44
C SER A 87 10.12 -2.13 1.20
N ALA A 88 9.32 -1.49 2.05
CA ALA A 88 8.98 -0.06 1.95
C ALA A 88 10.22 0.85 2.04
N ASN A 89 11.19 0.47 2.88
CA ASN A 89 12.48 1.20 3.01
C ASN A 89 13.37 1.09 1.77
N SER A 90 13.07 0.17 0.85
CA SER A 90 13.89 -0.10 -0.34
C SER A 90 13.23 0.37 -1.64
N ILE A 91 12.05 1.00 -1.57
CA ILE A 91 11.34 1.50 -2.75
C ILE A 91 12.14 2.64 -3.38
N SER A 92 12.48 2.48 -4.65
CA SER A 92 13.19 3.48 -5.45
C SER A 92 12.72 3.52 -6.91
N SER A 93 11.63 2.81 -7.23
CA SER A 93 11.07 2.74 -8.58
C SER A 93 9.58 2.43 -8.57
N VAL A 94 8.91 2.75 -9.68
CA VAL A 94 7.51 2.35 -9.95
C VAL A 94 7.32 0.84 -9.77
N SER A 95 8.28 0.03 -10.25
CA SER A 95 8.23 -1.43 -10.09
C SER A 95 8.30 -1.86 -8.62
N GLY A 96 9.08 -1.15 -7.79
CA GLY A 96 9.16 -1.39 -6.35
C GLY A 96 7.87 -1.02 -5.63
N ILE A 97 7.20 0.07 -6.04
CA ILE A 97 5.87 0.43 -5.52
C ILE A 97 4.86 -0.68 -5.82
N ASN A 98 4.79 -1.15 -7.07
CA ASN A 98 3.87 -2.23 -7.46
C ASN A 98 4.13 -3.53 -6.69
N GLN A 99 5.39 -3.96 -6.57
CA GLN A 99 5.74 -5.17 -5.82
C GLN A 99 5.35 -5.07 -4.34
N TRP A 100 5.49 -3.87 -3.77
CA TRP A 100 5.09 -3.64 -2.39
C TRP A 100 3.56 -3.70 -2.22
N ILE A 101 2.79 -3.08 -3.14
CA ILE A 101 1.32 -3.17 -3.16
C ILE A 101 0.88 -4.63 -3.27
N ASP A 102 1.46 -5.41 -4.17
CA ASP A 102 1.15 -6.84 -4.32
C ASP A 102 1.34 -7.59 -2.98
N GLY A 103 2.43 -7.28 -2.27
CA GLY A 103 2.71 -7.83 -0.94
C GLY A 103 1.66 -7.44 0.11
N CYS A 104 1.24 -6.18 0.15
CA CYS A 104 0.16 -5.71 1.03
C CYS A 104 -1.14 -6.48 0.74
N LEU A 105 -1.50 -6.60 -0.54
CA LEU A 105 -2.71 -7.28 -0.96
C LEU A 105 -2.70 -8.74 -0.49
N GLN A 106 -1.56 -9.46 -0.55
CA GLN A 106 -1.45 -10.87 -0.10
C GLN A 106 -1.96 -11.11 1.32
N ILE A 107 -1.92 -10.10 2.18
CA ILE A 107 -2.42 -10.14 3.57
C ILE A 107 -3.68 -9.29 3.79
N ALA A 108 -4.38 -8.97 2.70
CA ALA A 108 -5.59 -8.15 2.61
C ALA A 108 -5.46 -6.75 3.22
N ILE A 109 -4.29 -6.14 3.06
CA ILE A 109 -4.07 -4.73 3.32
C ILE A 109 -4.11 -3.99 1.99
N ASP A 110 -4.93 -2.95 1.91
CA ASP A 110 -5.02 -2.08 0.74
C ASP A 110 -4.57 -0.65 1.10
N PRO A 111 -3.38 -0.23 0.64
CA PRO A 111 -2.86 1.10 0.92
C PRO A 111 -3.43 2.22 0.03
N PHE A 112 -4.16 1.93 -1.06
CA PHE A 112 -4.55 2.95 -2.05
C PHE A 112 -6.04 3.02 -2.40
#